data_AF-A0A094C6X7-F1
#
_entry.id   AF-A0A094C6X7-F1
#
_cell.length_a   1.000
_cell.length_b   1.000
_cell.length_c   1.000
_cell.angle_alpha   90.00
_cell.angle_beta   90.00
_cell.angle_gamma   90.00
#
_symmetry.space_group_name_H-M   'P 1'
#
loop_
_entity.id
_entity.type
_entity.pdbx_description
1 polymer ?
#
loop_
_entity_poly.entity_id
_entity_poly.type
_entity_poly.pdbx_seq_one_letter_code
_entity_poly.pdbx_strand_id
1 'polypeptide(L)'
;MFRLLPRGLPIDPEYPTDLKQLGYFVNDEDEIRSIENPKYYFKYFINRTERYNERQREAMNTAIRAIVSERLASEGMQTHLLPLGTPPTAPHIPILASNHIATARRTVLLLGDSIQDLGIFALRIIGGHGGINAGSAVDFVKYVHSQGGQASPDSGAEGRPAVLLANCGQLRWNRRHGRAMTRVSWDSQTRESAVHDASVYEPAVNTVEGMRDQKAHIAYILSAVVPALCKEGGKLDVIAIADSARNGAVWARWRERGMAVGVWDECVWAAGGGGGG
;
A
#
# COMPACT_ATOMS: atom_id res chain seq x y z
N MET A 1 -5.70 31.13 35.53
CA MET A 1 -5.43 30.23 34.39
C MET A 1 -6.32 30.68 33.23
N PHE A 2 -5.74 31.19 32.14
CA PHE A 2 -6.52 31.60 30.97
C PHE A 2 -6.90 30.35 30.16
N ARG A 3 -8.19 30.16 29.87
CA ARG A 3 -8.69 29.09 29.00
C ARG A 3 -9.04 29.71 27.65
N LEU A 4 -8.41 29.23 26.58
CA LEU A 4 -8.81 29.61 25.23
C LEU A 4 -10.24 29.12 24.98
N LEU A 5 -11.08 30.02 24.48
CA LEU A 5 -12.42 29.64 24.00
C LEU A 5 -12.27 28.78 22.73
N PRO A 6 -13.20 27.85 22.44
CA PRO A 6 -13.13 27.01 21.24
C PRO A 6 -12.93 27.80 19.94
N ARG A 7 -13.59 28.97 19.80
CA ARG A 7 -13.44 29.88 18.66
C ARG A 7 -12.04 30.52 18.50
N GLY A 8 -11.22 30.48 19.54
CA GLY A 8 -9.86 31.01 19.55
C GLY A 8 -8.80 29.94 19.29
N LEU A 9 -9.21 28.68 19.04
CA LEU A 9 -8.29 27.62 18.70
C LEU A 9 -7.89 27.73 17.21
N PRO A 10 -6.63 27.40 16.86
CA PRO A 10 -6.18 27.43 15.48
C PRO A 10 -6.95 26.41 14.63
N ILE A 11 -7.43 26.84 13.48
CA ILE A 11 -8.13 25.96 12.52
C ILE A 11 -7.17 24.85 12.07
N ASP A 12 -7.69 23.63 11.93
CA ASP A 12 -6.90 22.51 11.42
C ASP A 12 -6.55 22.74 9.94
N PRO A 13 -5.27 22.58 9.52
CA PRO A 13 -4.90 22.89 8.15
C PRO A 13 -5.44 21.87 7.16
N GLU A 14 -5.93 22.38 6.05
CA GLU A 14 -6.41 21.60 4.91
C GLU A 14 -5.53 21.86 3.70
N TYR A 15 -5.24 20.80 2.96
CA TYR A 15 -4.44 20.83 1.75
C TYR A 15 -5.18 20.05 0.65
N PRO A 16 -5.05 20.46 -0.61
CA PRO A 16 -5.61 19.70 -1.72
C PRO A 16 -4.94 18.32 -1.82
N THR A 17 -5.67 17.31 -2.30
CA THR A 17 -5.14 15.95 -2.49
C THR A 17 -4.74 15.66 -3.93
N ASP A 18 -4.62 16.69 -4.76
CA ASP A 18 -4.12 16.63 -6.13
C ASP A 18 -2.66 17.09 -6.17
N LEU A 19 -1.82 16.35 -6.89
CA LEU A 19 -0.37 16.59 -6.91
C LEU A 19 -0.02 17.98 -7.44
N LYS A 20 -0.72 18.41 -8.51
CA LYS A 20 -0.49 19.72 -9.14
C LYS A 20 -0.95 20.86 -8.26
N GLN A 21 -2.10 20.72 -7.61
CA GLN A 21 -2.61 21.69 -6.64
C GLN A 21 -1.73 21.79 -5.39
N LEU A 22 -1.03 20.71 -5.00
CA LEU A 22 -0.02 20.73 -3.95
C LEU A 22 1.30 21.42 -4.37
N GLY A 23 1.42 21.83 -5.64
CA GLY A 23 2.62 22.49 -6.17
C GLY A 23 3.68 21.51 -6.66
N TYR A 24 3.29 20.29 -7.05
CA TYR A 24 4.22 19.25 -7.52
C TYR A 24 3.78 18.66 -8.86
N PHE A 25 4.71 18.04 -9.57
CA PHE A 25 4.45 17.27 -10.79
C PHE A 25 5.37 16.05 -10.83
N VAL A 26 5.02 15.07 -11.67
CA VAL A 26 5.90 13.93 -11.97
C VAL A 26 6.69 14.28 -13.23
N ASN A 27 8.02 14.20 -13.17
CA ASN A 27 8.88 14.46 -14.34
C ASN A 27 9.03 13.19 -15.21
N ASP A 28 9.83 13.30 -16.28
CA ASP A 28 10.08 12.18 -17.21
C ASP A 28 10.87 11.02 -16.58
N GLU A 29 11.54 11.26 -15.45
CA GLU A 29 12.28 10.28 -14.65
C GLU A 29 11.40 9.60 -13.58
N ASP A 30 10.09 9.86 -13.61
CA ASP A 30 9.10 9.36 -12.66
C ASP A 30 9.23 9.89 -11.22
N GLU A 31 9.97 10.98 -11.04
CA GLU A 31 10.21 11.61 -9.75
C GLU A 31 9.22 12.76 -9.49
N ILE A 32 8.79 12.89 -8.23
CA ILE A 32 7.93 13.98 -7.81
C ILE A 32 8.77 15.23 -7.52
N ARG A 33 8.58 16.27 -8.33
CA ARG A 33 9.34 17.52 -8.27
C ARG A 33 8.44 18.73 -8.01
N SER A 34 8.97 19.75 -7.35
CA SER A 34 8.24 21.01 -7.13
C SER A 34 8.06 21.77 -8.45
N ILE A 35 6.85 22.31 -8.66
CA ILE A 35 6.53 23.18 -9.80
C ILE A 35 7.30 24.51 -9.71
N GLU A 36 7.45 25.06 -8.51
CA GLU A 36 8.17 26.32 -8.29
C GLU A 36 9.66 26.19 -8.63
N ASN A 37 10.27 25.07 -8.24
CA ASN A 37 11.66 24.77 -8.57
C ASN A 37 11.87 23.25 -8.72
N PRO A 38 11.98 22.74 -9.95
CA PRO A 38 12.11 21.30 -10.23
C PRO A 38 13.32 20.61 -9.60
N LYS A 39 14.29 21.35 -9.05
CA LYS A 39 15.44 20.77 -8.32
C LYS A 39 15.03 20.20 -6.96
N TYR A 40 13.92 20.64 -6.40
CA TYR A 40 13.49 20.23 -5.07
C TYR A 40 12.44 19.12 -5.11
N TYR A 41 12.60 18.18 -4.17
CA TYR A 41 11.63 17.16 -3.82
C TYR A 41 10.53 17.72 -2.90
N PHE A 42 9.65 16.83 -2.44
CA PHE A 42 8.66 17.15 -1.42
C PHE A 42 9.29 17.78 -0.17
N LYS A 43 8.80 18.97 0.19
CA LYS A 43 9.22 19.69 1.39
C LYS A 43 8.26 19.39 2.54
N TYR A 44 8.66 18.49 3.45
CA TYR A 44 7.86 18.14 4.62
C TYR A 44 7.74 19.29 5.64
N PHE A 45 8.87 19.93 5.96
CA PHE A 45 8.90 21.00 6.98
C PHE A 45 8.51 22.34 6.36
N ILE A 46 7.21 22.62 6.34
CA ILE A 46 6.65 23.91 5.93
C ILE A 46 6.28 24.80 7.11
N ASN A 47 6.11 24.21 8.30
CA ASN A 47 5.75 24.92 9.53
C ASN A 47 6.52 24.33 10.73
N ARG A 48 6.67 25.13 11.79
CA ARG A 48 7.23 24.67 13.08
C ARG A 48 6.23 23.80 13.85
N THR A 49 4.94 23.98 13.62
CA THR A 49 3.88 23.15 14.20
C THR A 49 3.72 21.88 13.38
N GLU A 50 4.01 20.74 14.02
CA GLU A 50 4.04 19.43 13.35
C GLU A 50 2.73 19.09 12.64
N ARG A 51 1.60 19.52 13.21
CA ARG A 51 0.28 19.29 12.63
C ARG A 51 0.15 19.74 11.17
N TYR A 52 0.75 20.87 10.80
CA TYR A 52 0.71 21.38 9.44
C TYR A 52 1.51 20.50 8.48
N ASN A 53 2.67 20.02 8.93
CA ASN A 53 3.53 19.12 8.17
C ASN A 53 2.86 17.75 7.98
N GLU A 54 2.23 17.20 9.02
CA GLU A 54 1.49 15.94 8.96
C GLU A 54 0.31 16.01 7.98
N ARG A 55 -0.47 17.08 8.03
CA ARG A 55 -1.64 17.30 7.16
C ARG A 55 -1.22 17.44 5.70
N GLN A 56 -0.13 18.14 5.43
CA GLN A 56 0.43 18.24 4.08
C GLN A 56 0.94 16.88 3.59
N ARG A 57 1.64 16.13 4.44
CA ARG A 57 2.14 14.78 4.12
C ARG A 57 0.99 13.83 3.80
N GLU A 58 -0.09 13.81 4.59
CA GLU A 58 -1.24 12.94 4.28
C GLU A 58 -1.93 13.33 2.96
N ALA A 59 -2.00 14.63 2.66
CA ALA A 59 -2.53 15.09 1.37
C ALA A 59 -1.64 14.61 0.20
N MET A 60 -0.32 14.73 0.35
CA MET A 60 0.67 14.21 -0.60
C MET A 60 0.57 12.68 -0.77
N ASN A 61 0.50 11.94 0.33
CA ASN A 61 0.34 10.48 0.31
C ASN A 61 -1.00 10.07 -0.35
N THR A 62 -2.04 10.88 -0.22
CA THR A 62 -3.31 10.65 -0.92
C THR A 62 -3.17 10.80 -2.43
N ALA A 63 -2.48 11.84 -2.90
CA ALA A 63 -2.18 12.01 -4.33
C ALA A 63 -1.34 10.84 -4.87
N ILE A 64 -0.31 10.44 -4.13
CA ILE A 64 0.56 9.29 -4.49
C ILE A 64 -0.25 8.00 -4.58
N ARG A 65 -1.12 7.71 -3.59
CA ARG A 65 -1.97 6.52 -3.61
C ARG A 65 -2.86 6.47 -4.86
N ALA A 66 -3.41 7.60 -5.29
CA ALA A 66 -4.23 7.66 -6.49
C ALA A 66 -3.42 7.29 -7.74
N ILE A 67 -2.23 7.89 -7.91
CA ILE A 67 -1.33 7.61 -9.05
C ILE A 67 -0.91 6.13 -9.06
N VAL A 68 -0.48 5.60 -7.92
CA VAL A 68 -0.07 4.19 -7.81
C VAL A 68 -1.24 3.26 -8.11
N SER A 69 -2.44 3.56 -7.61
CA SER A 69 -3.63 2.75 -7.87
C SER A 69 -3.99 2.72 -9.35
N GLU A 70 -3.93 3.88 -10.03
CA GLU A 70 -4.19 4.00 -11.47
C GLU A 70 -3.15 3.22 -12.29
N ARG A 71 -1.87 3.31 -11.93
CA ARG A 71 -0.80 2.58 -12.61
C ARG A 71 -0.93 1.07 -12.42
N LEU A 72 -1.20 0.60 -11.20
CA LEU A 72 -1.44 -0.82 -10.95
C LEU A 72 -2.67 -1.32 -11.70
N ALA A 73 -3.74 -0.54 -11.78
CA ALA A 73 -4.92 -0.88 -12.58
C ALA A 73 -4.58 -1.00 -14.08
N SER A 74 -3.75 -0.09 -14.59
CA SER A 74 -3.25 -0.12 -15.97
C SER A 74 -2.40 -1.36 -16.27
N GLU A 75 -1.71 -1.90 -15.27
CA GLU A 75 -0.99 -3.19 -15.34
C GLU A 75 -1.91 -4.42 -15.16
N GLY A 76 -3.23 -4.23 -15.18
CA GLY A 76 -4.21 -5.31 -15.09
C GLY A 76 -4.44 -5.84 -13.68
N MET A 77 -4.13 -5.04 -12.65
CA MET A 77 -4.50 -5.34 -11.26
C MET A 77 -5.92 -4.88 -10.97
N GLN A 78 -6.68 -5.69 -10.23
CA GLN A 78 -8.06 -5.46 -9.85
C GLN A 78 -8.20 -5.44 -8.34
N THR A 79 -9.05 -4.54 -7.85
CA THR A 79 -9.36 -4.43 -6.42
C THR A 79 -10.36 -5.48 -5.98
N HIS A 80 -10.01 -6.23 -4.95
CA HIS A 80 -10.94 -7.11 -4.23
C HIS A 80 -11.13 -6.60 -2.80
N LEU A 81 -12.37 -6.59 -2.32
CA LEU A 81 -12.70 -6.17 -0.96
C LEU A 81 -12.75 -7.39 -0.05
N LEU A 82 -12.11 -7.29 1.12
CA LEU A 82 -12.12 -8.33 2.13
C LEU A 82 -13.00 -7.92 3.33
N PRO A 83 -13.82 -8.82 3.89
CA PRO A 83 -14.03 -10.21 3.48
C PRO A 83 -14.58 -10.34 2.07
N LEU A 84 -14.23 -11.41 1.34
CA LEU A 84 -14.68 -11.59 -0.05
C LEU A 84 -16.21 -11.55 -0.12
N GLY A 85 -16.74 -10.83 -1.12
CA GLY A 85 -18.18 -10.63 -1.31
C GLY A 85 -18.79 -9.48 -0.48
N THR A 86 -17.99 -8.78 0.32
CA THR A 86 -18.45 -7.62 1.10
C THR A 86 -18.79 -6.44 0.19
N PRO A 87 -19.94 -5.76 0.39
CA PRO A 87 -20.28 -4.58 -0.40
C PRO A 87 -19.36 -3.39 -0.05
N PRO A 88 -19.12 -2.46 -0.97
CA PRO A 88 -18.25 -1.29 -0.72
C PRO A 88 -18.70 -0.38 0.43
N THR A 89 -19.96 -0.49 0.86
CA THR A 89 -20.52 0.29 1.97
C THR A 89 -20.27 -0.34 3.35
N ALA A 90 -19.94 -1.63 3.40
CA ALA A 90 -19.64 -2.34 4.63
C ALA A 90 -18.14 -2.28 4.97
N PRO A 91 -17.75 -2.52 6.24
CA PRO A 91 -16.34 -2.56 6.63
C PRO A 91 -15.53 -3.54 5.81
N HIS A 92 -14.49 -3.05 5.13
CA HIS A 92 -13.67 -3.86 4.26
C HIS A 92 -12.19 -3.42 4.22
N ILE A 93 -11.31 -4.34 3.82
CA ILE A 93 -9.90 -4.08 3.53
C ILE A 93 -9.66 -4.38 2.04
N PRO A 94 -9.20 -3.43 1.23
CA PRO A 94 -8.91 -3.69 -0.18
C PRO A 94 -7.60 -4.47 -0.32
N ILE A 95 -7.54 -5.36 -1.31
CA ILE A 95 -6.32 -6.00 -1.83
C ILE A 95 -6.32 -5.87 -3.36
N LEU A 96 -5.17 -6.11 -4.00
CA LEU A 96 -5.07 -6.11 -5.47
C LEU A 96 -4.67 -7.49 -5.99
N ALA A 97 -5.33 -7.97 -7.03
CA ALA A 97 -4.96 -9.21 -7.71
C ALA A 97 -4.90 -9.01 -9.21
N SER A 98 -4.00 -9.71 -9.91
CA SER A 98 -4.00 -9.69 -11.38
C SER A 98 -5.31 -10.24 -11.93
N ASN A 99 -5.86 -9.61 -12.98
CA ASN A 99 -7.12 -10.03 -13.61
C ASN A 99 -7.13 -11.49 -14.14
N HIS A 100 -5.96 -12.07 -14.39
CA HIS A 100 -5.78 -13.45 -14.87
C HIS A 100 -5.34 -14.43 -13.76
N ILE A 101 -5.46 -14.06 -12.49
CA ILE A 101 -5.01 -14.86 -11.33
C ILE A 101 -5.62 -16.27 -11.26
N ALA A 102 -6.87 -16.43 -11.71
CA ALA A 102 -7.58 -17.72 -11.70
C ALA A 102 -7.03 -18.73 -12.73
N THR A 103 -6.35 -18.28 -13.77
CA THR A 103 -5.78 -19.13 -14.83
C THR A 103 -4.26 -19.26 -14.74
N ALA A 104 -3.61 -18.37 -13.99
CA ALA A 104 -2.16 -18.34 -13.86
C ALA A 104 -1.62 -19.61 -13.18
N ARG A 105 -0.65 -20.27 -13.80
CA ARG A 105 0.02 -21.47 -13.25
C ARG A 105 0.88 -21.14 -12.02
N ARG A 106 1.29 -19.88 -11.89
CA ARG A 106 2.13 -19.36 -10.82
C ARG A 106 1.57 -18.02 -10.34
N THR A 107 1.41 -17.87 -9.03
CA THR A 107 1.02 -16.60 -8.40
C THR A 107 2.09 -16.20 -7.40
N VAL A 108 2.48 -14.93 -7.42
CA VAL A 108 3.33 -14.32 -6.41
C VAL A 108 2.46 -13.50 -5.46
N LEU A 109 2.35 -13.95 -4.20
CA LEU A 109 1.71 -13.22 -3.12
C LEU A 109 2.75 -12.32 -2.44
N LEU A 110 2.50 -11.02 -2.46
CA LEU A 110 3.26 -10.02 -1.74
C LEU A 110 2.49 -9.55 -0.51
N LEU A 111 3.05 -9.80 0.67
CA LEU A 111 2.58 -9.26 1.93
C LEU A 111 3.38 -8.00 2.25
N GLY A 112 2.73 -6.85 2.08
CA GLY A 112 3.32 -5.53 2.34
C GLY A 112 3.67 -5.30 3.81
N ASP A 113 4.27 -4.15 4.09
CA ASP A 113 4.62 -3.74 5.45
C ASP A 113 3.37 -3.32 6.26
N SER A 114 3.43 -3.43 7.59
CA SER A 114 2.34 -3.11 8.53
C SER A 114 2.07 -1.61 8.66
N ILE A 115 2.95 -0.77 8.12
CA ILE A 115 2.87 0.69 8.21
C ILE A 115 2.69 1.39 6.86
N GLN A 116 2.76 0.65 5.74
CA GLN A 116 2.64 1.21 4.39
C GLN A 116 1.22 1.06 3.85
N ASP A 117 0.82 1.95 2.95
CA ASP A 117 -0.42 1.82 2.19
C ASP A 117 -0.32 0.67 1.17
N LEU A 118 -1.47 0.16 0.73
CA LEU A 118 -1.53 -0.89 -0.30
C LEU A 118 -0.76 -0.48 -1.57
N GLY A 119 0.19 -1.33 -1.97
CA GLY A 119 1.02 -1.10 -3.15
C GLY A 119 2.18 -0.13 -2.95
N ILE A 120 2.41 0.39 -1.74
CA ILE A 120 3.54 1.26 -1.42
C ILE A 120 4.63 0.45 -0.70
N PHE A 121 5.88 0.58 -1.16
CA PHE A 121 7.03 -0.01 -0.46
C PHE A 121 7.72 1.01 0.43
N ALA A 122 7.96 2.22 -0.11
CA ALA A 122 8.69 3.24 0.62
C ALA A 122 8.36 4.64 0.10
N LEU A 123 7.57 5.40 0.86
CA LEU A 123 7.29 6.81 0.58
C LEU A 123 8.55 7.68 0.48
N ARG A 124 9.64 7.30 1.18
CA ARG A 124 10.94 7.98 1.07
C ARG A 124 11.61 7.84 -0.29
N ILE A 125 11.34 6.74 -1.02
CA ILE A 125 11.83 6.54 -2.38
C ILE A 125 10.93 7.28 -3.36
N ILE A 126 9.61 7.18 -3.17
CA ILE A 126 8.62 7.91 -3.99
C ILE A 126 8.86 9.43 -3.93
N GLY A 127 9.13 9.95 -2.75
CA GLY A 127 9.43 11.38 -2.53
C GLY A 127 10.88 11.77 -2.82
N GLY A 128 11.71 10.87 -3.36
CA GLY A 128 13.14 11.08 -3.56
C GLY A 128 13.62 10.51 -4.90
N HIS A 129 14.93 10.19 -4.95
CA HIS A 129 15.53 9.54 -6.11
C HIS A 129 14.98 8.11 -6.26
N GLY A 130 14.48 7.80 -7.45
CA GLY A 130 13.89 6.49 -7.81
C GLY A 130 12.41 6.59 -8.21
N GLY A 131 11.70 7.61 -7.75
CA GLY A 131 10.37 7.93 -8.25
C GLY A 131 9.26 6.98 -7.78
N ILE A 132 8.07 7.20 -8.33
CA ILE A 132 6.84 6.54 -7.89
C ILE A 132 6.89 5.04 -8.14
N ASN A 133 7.34 4.61 -9.32
CA ASN A 133 7.35 3.21 -9.72
C ASN A 133 8.29 2.37 -8.87
N ALA A 134 9.53 2.84 -8.62
CA ALA A 134 10.50 2.10 -7.82
C ALA A 134 10.13 2.05 -6.32
N GLY A 135 9.47 3.11 -5.82
CA GLY A 135 9.01 3.17 -4.43
C GLY A 135 7.67 2.46 -4.17
N SER A 136 7.06 1.87 -5.19
CA SER A 136 5.76 1.19 -5.15
C SER A 136 5.82 -0.20 -5.79
N ALA A 137 4.70 -0.91 -5.76
CA ALA A 137 4.57 -2.23 -6.37
C ALA A 137 4.46 -2.21 -7.90
N VAL A 138 4.49 -1.03 -8.56
CA VAL A 138 4.26 -0.92 -10.00
C VAL A 138 5.32 -1.68 -10.80
N ASP A 139 6.61 -1.37 -10.60
CA ASP A 139 7.68 -2.06 -11.33
C ASP A 139 7.80 -3.53 -10.94
N PHE A 140 7.49 -3.86 -9.68
CA PHE A 140 7.39 -5.25 -9.23
C PHE A 140 6.32 -6.04 -10.02
N VAL A 141 5.11 -5.48 -10.16
CA VAL A 141 4.03 -6.12 -10.93
C VAL A 141 4.42 -6.28 -12.39
N LYS A 142 4.93 -5.22 -13.03
CA LYS A 142 5.44 -5.26 -14.42
C LYS A 142 6.49 -6.35 -14.60
N TYR A 143 7.44 -6.43 -13.67
CA TYR A 143 8.50 -7.43 -13.71
C TYR A 143 7.92 -8.85 -13.60
N VAL A 144 7.09 -9.14 -12.60
CA VAL A 144 6.51 -10.49 -12.43
C VAL A 144 5.69 -10.90 -13.65
N HIS A 145 4.92 -9.95 -14.19
CA HIS A 145 4.13 -10.14 -15.38
C HIS A 145 4.96 -10.39 -16.64
N SER A 146 6.20 -9.90 -16.72
CA SER A 146 7.11 -10.17 -17.84
C SER A 146 7.84 -11.51 -17.73
N GLN A 147 7.83 -12.17 -16.56
CA GLN A 147 8.50 -13.46 -16.33
C GLN A 147 7.79 -14.67 -16.97
N GLY A 148 6.62 -14.48 -17.58
CA GLY A 148 6.03 -15.50 -18.45
C GLY A 148 6.88 -15.61 -19.71
N GLY A 149 7.83 -16.54 -19.74
CA GLY A 149 8.83 -16.65 -20.80
C GLY A 149 8.19 -16.60 -22.19
N GLN A 150 8.85 -15.91 -23.15
CA GLN A 150 8.42 -15.66 -24.54
C GLN A 150 7.26 -16.56 -24.97
N ALA A 151 6.06 -16.15 -24.58
CA ALA A 151 4.86 -16.87 -24.93
C ALA A 151 4.70 -16.69 -26.43
N SER A 152 4.79 -17.79 -27.19
CA SER A 152 4.36 -17.81 -28.59
C SER A 152 3.00 -17.09 -28.67
N PRO A 153 2.70 -16.28 -29.70
CA PRO A 153 1.45 -15.53 -29.81
C PRO A 153 0.19 -16.36 -29.50
N ASP A 154 0.26 -17.67 -29.70
CA ASP A 154 -0.81 -18.65 -29.47
C ASP A 154 -0.96 -19.17 -28.02
N SER A 155 -0.05 -18.82 -27.10
CA SER A 155 -0.03 -19.40 -25.73
C SER A 155 -0.79 -18.61 -24.66
N GLY A 156 -1.38 -17.47 -25.03
CA GLY A 156 -2.35 -16.74 -24.21
C GLY A 156 -1.87 -16.37 -22.79
N ALA A 157 -2.82 -15.99 -21.92
CA ALA A 157 -2.57 -15.62 -20.52
C ALA A 157 -2.11 -16.79 -19.62
N GLU A 158 -2.02 -18.02 -20.14
CA GLU A 158 -1.75 -19.22 -19.32
C GLU A 158 -0.30 -19.36 -18.84
N GLY A 159 0.65 -18.69 -19.51
CA GLY A 159 2.07 -18.70 -19.16
C GLY A 159 2.52 -17.55 -18.24
N ARG A 160 1.70 -16.49 -18.12
CA ARG A 160 2.04 -15.28 -17.36
C ARG A 160 1.82 -15.51 -15.86
N PRO A 161 2.83 -15.27 -14.99
CA PRO A 161 2.63 -15.29 -13.56
C PRO A 161 1.69 -14.16 -13.10
N ALA A 162 0.80 -14.48 -12.16
CA ALA A 162 -0.07 -13.49 -11.53
C ALA A 162 0.56 -12.92 -10.25
N VAL A 163 0.06 -11.76 -9.83
CA VAL A 163 0.43 -11.11 -8.57
C VAL A 163 -0.81 -10.95 -7.69
N LEU A 164 -0.63 -11.16 -6.39
CA LEU A 164 -1.58 -10.84 -5.33
C LEU A 164 -0.89 -9.90 -4.33
N LEU A 165 -1.34 -8.65 -4.22
CA LEU A 165 -0.84 -7.66 -3.25
C LEU A 165 -1.79 -7.60 -2.06
N ALA A 166 -1.32 -8.04 -0.89
CA ALA A 166 -2.09 -7.97 0.35
C ALA A 166 -1.84 -6.66 1.09
N ASN A 167 -2.90 -6.16 1.74
CA ASN A 167 -2.89 -4.90 2.46
C ASN A 167 -2.64 -5.10 3.95
N CYS A 168 -1.38 -5.25 4.31
CA CYS A 168 -1.00 -5.48 5.70
C CYS A 168 -0.99 -4.22 6.56
N GLY A 169 -0.97 -3.02 5.96
CA GLY A 169 -0.81 -1.76 6.69
C GLY A 169 -2.08 -0.98 6.96
N GLN A 170 -3.12 -1.14 6.14
CA GLN A 170 -4.38 -0.40 6.29
C GLN A 170 -5.45 -1.26 6.99
N LEU A 171 -5.23 -1.59 8.27
CA LEU A 171 -6.16 -2.44 9.04
C LEU A 171 -7.15 -1.66 9.92
N ARG A 172 -7.08 -0.32 9.93
CA ARG A 172 -8.01 0.54 10.69
C ARG A 172 -9.17 0.96 9.82
N TRP A 173 -10.38 0.52 10.15
CA TRP A 173 -11.59 0.90 9.44
C TRP A 173 -12.13 2.26 9.89
N ASN A 174 -12.20 3.18 8.95
CA ASN A 174 -12.81 4.48 9.15
C ASN A 174 -14.26 4.49 8.66
N ARG A 175 -15.20 4.42 9.61
CA ARG A 175 -16.64 4.42 9.33
C ARG A 175 -17.14 5.70 8.65
N ARG A 176 -16.51 6.85 8.93
CA ARG A 176 -16.92 8.14 8.36
C ARG A 176 -16.56 8.25 6.89
N HIS A 177 -15.38 7.74 6.53
CA HIS A 177 -14.86 7.81 5.17
C HIS A 177 -15.08 6.52 4.36
N GLY A 178 -15.61 5.46 4.98
CA GLY A 178 -15.87 4.18 4.32
C GLY A 178 -14.60 3.53 3.77
N ARG A 179 -13.47 3.63 4.49
CA ARG A 179 -12.19 3.10 4.00
C ARG A 179 -11.28 2.56 5.10
N ALA A 180 -10.42 1.64 4.72
CA ALA A 180 -9.32 1.16 5.55
C ALA A 180 -8.14 2.16 5.52
N MET A 181 -7.45 2.33 6.64
CA MET A 181 -6.38 3.33 6.82
C MET A 181 -5.20 2.75 7.59
N THR A 182 -3.99 3.26 7.30
CA THR A 182 -2.83 3.05 8.16
C THR A 182 -3.00 3.81 9.47
N ARG A 183 -2.17 3.49 10.47
CA ARG A 183 -2.09 4.29 11.71
C ARG A 183 -1.72 5.75 11.41
N VAL A 184 -0.75 5.98 10.52
CA VAL A 184 -0.28 7.33 10.18
C VAL A 184 -1.40 8.15 9.55
N SER A 185 -2.15 7.58 8.59
CA SER A 185 -3.28 8.27 7.99
C SER A 185 -4.42 8.47 9.00
N TRP A 186 -4.63 7.53 9.92
CA TRP A 186 -5.62 7.66 10.99
C TRP A 186 -5.33 8.89 11.87
N ASP A 187 -4.08 9.04 12.30
CA ASP A 187 -3.64 10.15 13.16
C ASP A 187 -3.64 11.49 12.40
N SER A 188 -3.47 11.45 11.07
CA SER A 188 -3.41 12.62 10.18
C SER A 188 -4.78 13.09 9.64
N GLN A 189 -5.89 12.47 10.07
CA GLN A 189 -7.25 12.90 9.70
C GLN A 189 -7.54 14.34 10.14
N THR A 190 -8.43 15.04 9.42
CA THR A 190 -8.91 16.38 9.80
C THR A 190 -9.51 16.35 11.21
N ARG A 191 -9.20 17.38 12.00
CA ARG A 191 -9.65 17.57 13.38
C ARG A 191 -10.43 18.88 13.51
N GLU A 192 -11.12 19.05 14.63
CA GLU A 192 -11.88 20.29 14.91
C GLU A 192 -10.99 21.53 15.01
N SER A 193 -9.74 21.35 15.43
CA SER A 193 -8.71 22.40 15.44
C SER A 193 -7.33 21.74 15.34
N ALA A 194 -6.30 22.53 15.03
CA ALA A 194 -4.92 22.05 14.90
C ALA A 194 -4.30 21.52 16.22
N VAL A 195 -4.98 21.71 17.35
CA VAL A 195 -4.52 21.28 18.68
C VAL A 195 -5.43 20.23 19.33
N HIS A 196 -6.53 19.84 18.67
CA HIS A 196 -7.33 18.71 19.14
C HIS A 196 -6.58 17.39 18.94
N ASP A 197 -6.92 16.39 19.74
CA ASP A 197 -6.39 15.04 19.61
C ASP A 197 -6.88 14.34 18.33
N ALA A 198 -6.15 13.30 17.91
CA ALA A 198 -6.60 12.43 16.84
C ALA A 198 -7.91 11.73 17.21
N SER A 199 -8.66 11.28 16.19
CA SER A 199 -9.86 10.49 16.41
C SER A 199 -9.55 9.25 17.25
N VAL A 200 -10.37 9.00 18.27
CA VAL A 200 -10.20 7.82 19.14
C VAL A 200 -10.34 6.56 18.30
N TYR A 201 -9.38 5.66 18.44
CA TYR A 201 -9.42 4.34 17.83
C TYR A 201 -10.05 3.35 18.80
N GLU A 202 -11.20 2.80 18.43
CA GLU A 202 -11.89 1.78 19.19
C GLU A 202 -11.91 0.46 18.40
N PRO A 203 -11.12 -0.56 18.79
CA PRO A 203 -10.96 -1.79 18.03
C PRO A 203 -12.28 -2.48 17.67
N ALA A 204 -13.29 -2.41 18.55
CA ALA A 204 -14.58 -3.05 18.34
C ALA A 204 -15.34 -2.52 17.11
N VAL A 205 -15.11 -1.26 16.72
CA VAL A 205 -15.85 -0.57 15.65
C VAL A 205 -14.97 -0.01 14.54
N ASN A 206 -13.65 0.03 14.75
CA ASN A 206 -12.63 0.51 13.81
C ASN A 206 -11.76 -0.62 13.24
N THR A 207 -12.26 -1.85 13.27
CA THR A 207 -11.65 -2.98 12.58
C THR A 207 -12.67 -3.70 11.73
N VAL A 208 -12.16 -4.49 10.78
CA VAL A 208 -12.99 -5.42 10.00
C VAL A 208 -13.01 -6.76 10.72
N GLU A 209 -14.19 -7.33 10.90
CA GLU A 209 -14.37 -8.59 11.60
C GLU A 209 -13.58 -9.73 10.91
N GLY A 210 -12.93 -10.59 11.71
CA GLY A 210 -12.07 -11.66 11.20
C GLY A 210 -10.69 -11.20 10.70
N MET A 211 -10.43 -9.89 10.59
CA MET A 211 -9.16 -9.33 10.13
C MET A 211 -8.75 -8.11 10.96
N ARG A 212 -8.84 -8.23 12.29
CA ARG A 212 -8.60 -7.12 13.23
C ARG A 212 -7.12 -6.77 13.40
N ASP A 213 -6.24 -7.69 13.06
CA ASP A 213 -4.80 -7.53 13.13
C ASP A 213 -4.11 -8.20 11.93
N GLN A 214 -2.82 -7.94 11.79
CA GLN A 214 -2.02 -8.42 10.66
C GLN A 214 -2.00 -9.94 10.57
N LYS A 215 -1.91 -10.65 11.71
CA LYS A 215 -1.90 -12.11 11.76
C LYS A 215 -3.21 -12.68 11.24
N ALA A 216 -4.33 -12.14 11.70
CA ALA A 216 -5.68 -12.52 11.25
C ALA A 216 -5.88 -12.21 9.76
N HIS A 217 -5.41 -11.05 9.30
CA HIS A 217 -5.45 -10.68 7.89
C HIS A 217 -4.66 -11.66 7.02
N ILE A 218 -3.38 -11.92 7.33
CA ILE A 218 -2.54 -12.87 6.58
C ILE A 218 -3.17 -14.28 6.62
N ALA A 219 -3.68 -14.71 7.77
CA ALA A 219 -4.37 -15.99 7.88
C ALA A 219 -5.58 -16.07 6.93
N TYR A 220 -6.40 -15.02 6.86
CA TYR A 220 -7.54 -14.93 5.94
C TYR A 220 -7.11 -14.91 4.47
N ILE A 221 -6.04 -14.19 4.12
CA ILE A 221 -5.47 -14.21 2.76
C ILE A 221 -5.14 -15.64 2.35
N LEU A 222 -4.40 -16.36 3.19
CA LEU A 222 -3.94 -17.70 2.84
C LEU A 222 -5.07 -18.72 2.88
N SER A 223 -6.02 -18.62 3.81
CA SER A 223 -7.08 -19.62 3.99
C SER A 223 -8.31 -19.42 3.13
N ALA A 224 -8.62 -18.18 2.73
CA ALA A 224 -9.84 -17.85 2.00
C ALA A 224 -9.55 -17.20 0.64
N VAL A 225 -8.63 -16.23 0.56
CA VAL A 225 -8.37 -15.49 -0.69
C VAL A 225 -7.60 -16.33 -1.70
N VAL A 226 -6.51 -16.97 -1.28
CA VAL A 226 -5.69 -17.80 -2.17
C VAL A 226 -6.53 -18.92 -2.79
N PRO A 227 -7.30 -19.73 -2.04
CA PRO A 227 -8.15 -20.77 -2.65
C PRO A 227 -9.27 -20.23 -3.54
N ALA A 228 -9.78 -19.02 -3.26
CA ALA A 228 -10.88 -18.45 -4.02
C ALA A 228 -10.43 -17.76 -5.33
N LEU A 229 -9.24 -17.16 -5.35
CA LEU A 229 -8.77 -16.37 -6.48
C LEU A 229 -7.69 -17.07 -7.32
N CYS A 230 -6.80 -17.85 -6.70
CA CYS A 230 -5.71 -18.51 -7.41
C CYS A 230 -6.17 -19.80 -8.09
N LYS A 231 -5.52 -20.15 -9.19
CA LYS A 231 -5.72 -21.45 -9.86
C LYS A 231 -5.48 -22.62 -8.88
N GLU A 232 -6.43 -23.53 -8.80
CA GLU A 232 -6.27 -24.78 -8.04
C GLU A 232 -5.06 -25.58 -8.56
N GLY A 233 -4.21 -26.05 -7.64
CA GLY A 233 -2.96 -26.74 -7.97
C GLY A 233 -1.86 -25.84 -8.57
N GLY A 234 -2.11 -24.52 -8.70
CA GLY A 234 -1.10 -23.56 -9.12
C GLY A 234 0.00 -23.36 -8.08
N LYS A 235 1.20 -22.98 -8.54
CA LYS A 235 2.32 -22.66 -7.66
C LYS A 235 2.10 -21.30 -6.99
N LEU A 236 2.23 -21.23 -5.67
CA LEU A 236 2.22 -19.98 -4.91
C LEU A 236 3.62 -19.70 -4.35
N ASP A 237 4.18 -18.55 -4.71
CA ASP A 237 5.37 -18.00 -4.04
C ASP A 237 4.95 -16.85 -3.13
N VAL A 238 5.51 -16.79 -1.93
CA VAL A 238 5.20 -15.74 -0.96
C VAL A 238 6.43 -14.90 -0.68
N ILE A 239 6.27 -13.59 -0.84
CA ILE A 239 7.22 -12.57 -0.42
C ILE A 239 6.57 -11.81 0.73
N ALA A 240 7.23 -11.77 1.89
CA ALA A 240 6.79 -11.00 3.03
C ALA A 240 7.81 -9.92 3.39
N ILE A 241 7.34 -8.68 3.58
CA ILE A 241 8.16 -7.52 3.88
C ILE A 241 8.05 -7.17 5.38
N ALA A 242 9.19 -6.91 6.03
CA ALA A 242 9.30 -6.39 7.39
C ALA A 242 8.43 -7.17 8.39
N ASP A 243 7.50 -6.52 9.09
CA ASP A 243 6.67 -7.14 10.13
C ASP A 243 5.82 -8.31 9.61
N SER A 244 5.40 -8.26 8.33
CA SER A 244 4.67 -9.38 7.73
C SER A 244 5.48 -10.67 7.76
N ALA A 245 6.81 -10.59 7.63
CA ALA A 245 7.68 -11.75 7.69
C ALA A 245 7.84 -12.31 9.11
N ARG A 246 7.63 -11.49 10.15
CA ARG A 246 7.79 -11.87 11.57
C ARG A 246 6.64 -12.75 12.10
N ASN A 247 5.60 -13.01 11.32
CA ASN A 247 4.44 -13.85 11.69
C ASN A 247 4.75 -15.37 11.70
N GLY A 248 5.78 -15.79 12.46
CA GLY A 248 6.33 -17.16 12.46
C GLY A 248 5.33 -18.28 12.69
N ALA A 249 4.31 -18.07 13.52
CA ALA A 249 3.26 -19.08 13.77
C ALA A 249 2.38 -19.34 12.54
N VAL A 250 2.12 -18.32 11.72
CA VAL A 250 1.45 -18.50 10.43
C VAL A 250 2.36 -19.31 9.52
N TRP A 251 3.63 -18.93 9.43
CA TRP A 251 4.59 -19.59 8.55
C TRP A 251 4.86 -21.05 8.88
N ALA A 252 4.89 -21.42 10.16
CA ALA A 252 5.03 -22.81 10.58
C ALA A 252 3.89 -23.68 10.02
N ARG A 253 2.64 -23.25 10.25
CA ARG A 253 1.44 -23.94 9.77
C ARG A 253 1.39 -24.10 8.26
N TRP A 254 1.89 -23.13 7.50
CA TRP A 254 1.85 -23.17 6.03
C TRP A 254 3.05 -23.88 5.40
N ARG A 255 4.20 -23.94 6.09
CA ARG A 255 5.33 -24.79 5.68
C ARG A 255 4.98 -26.28 5.75
N GLU A 256 4.22 -26.70 6.76
CA GLU A 256 3.68 -28.07 6.84
C GLU A 256 2.80 -28.45 5.63
N ARG A 257 2.28 -27.46 4.91
CA ARG A 257 1.45 -27.65 3.70
C ARG A 257 2.24 -27.51 2.40
N GLY A 258 3.58 -27.51 2.46
CA GLY A 258 4.47 -27.53 1.29
C GLY A 258 4.73 -26.17 0.62
N MET A 259 4.44 -25.05 1.30
CA MET A 259 4.64 -23.70 0.73
C MET A 259 6.10 -23.23 0.89
N ALA A 260 6.70 -22.74 -0.21
CA ALA A 260 7.99 -22.06 -0.16
C ALA A 260 7.80 -20.59 0.29
N VAL A 261 8.46 -20.18 1.37
CA VAL A 261 8.38 -18.82 1.93
C VAL A 261 9.73 -18.13 1.79
N GLY A 262 9.77 -17.04 1.01
CA GLY A 262 10.90 -16.12 0.99
C GLY A 262 10.69 -15.03 2.04
N VAL A 263 11.57 -14.97 3.04
CA VAL A 263 11.57 -13.90 4.06
C VAL A 263 12.62 -12.86 3.66
N TRP A 264 12.19 -11.61 3.47
CA TRP A 264 13.07 -10.49 3.23
C TRP A 264 13.09 -9.62 4.50
N ASP A 265 14.15 -9.78 5.31
CA ASP A 265 14.47 -8.84 6.39
C ASP A 265 15.52 -7.86 5.79
N GLU A 266 15.25 -6.55 5.92
CA GLU A 266 16.03 -5.40 5.42
C GLU A 266 15.84 -4.97 3.94
N CYS A 267 15.23 -3.78 3.78
CA CYS A 267 15.29 -2.99 2.55
C CYS A 267 16.69 -2.38 2.37
N VAL A 268 17.62 -3.11 1.75
CA VAL A 268 18.82 -2.54 1.12
C VAL A 268 18.70 -2.76 -0.39
N TRP A 269 18.12 -1.79 -1.10
CA TRP A 269 18.32 -1.66 -2.53
C TRP A 269 19.63 -0.89 -2.74
N ALA A 270 20.70 -1.61 -3.07
CA ALA A 270 21.90 -0.99 -3.62
C ALA A 270 21.59 -0.55 -5.05
N ALA A 271 21.34 0.75 -5.23
CA ALA A 271 21.28 1.36 -6.54
C ALA A 271 22.70 1.55 -7.08
N GLY A 272 23.04 0.81 -8.14
CA GLY A 272 23.99 1.23 -9.18
C GLY A 272 25.48 0.93 -8.97
N GLY A 273 26.08 0.31 -9.98
CA GLY A 273 27.54 0.37 -10.19
C GLY A 273 28.11 -0.83 -10.93
N GLY A 274 28.02 -0.83 -12.26
CA GLY A 274 28.79 -1.74 -13.10
C GLY A 274 30.30 -1.45 -13.07
N GLY A 275 31.07 -2.49 -13.37
CA GLY A 275 32.51 -2.52 -13.59
C GLY A 275 32.96 -3.96 -13.30
N GLY A 276 33.20 -4.83 -14.27
CA GLY A 276 34.14 -4.66 -15.37
C GLY A 276 35.52 -5.12 -14.88
N GLY A 277 35.88 -6.38 -15.17
CA GLY A 277 37.15 -7.01 -14.77
C GLY A 277 36.95 -8.37 -14.13
#